data_AF-A0A6P0TXS8-F1
#
_entry.id   AF-A0A6P0TXS8-F1
#
_cell.length_a   1.000
_cell.length_b   1.000
_cell.length_c   1.000
_cell.angle_alpha   90.00
_cell.angle_beta   90.00
_cell.angle_gamma   90.00
#
_symmetry.space_group_name_H-M   'P 1'
#
loop_
_entity.id
_entity.type
_entity.pdbx_description
1 polymer ?
#
loop_
_entity_poly.entity_id
_entity_poly.type
_entity_poly.pdbx_seq_one_letter_code
_entity_poly.pdbx_strand_id
1 'polypeptide(L)'
;MAGVDAASTYCYLLAAAEQRDEKTWAWNLLDPIEQGFAPDYTIADGAKGLRAGQAIVMPDTPCHGDVFHIQHQFEQVANTLNRNASGATTQRLKLEARLNMWKPNTNQARSLRGKLIHAQQRERRLKALSNDVNTLRHWMSHDVLELAGPELQVRQELFDFIVDELQQREHKDHPAIRTLRIALSRQRDNLLAFAGVLDDKLVAIAHHFKVSLQSVRDVCLLQRKSPNSDAYWQRWNQLHRELSHRFHGVIEAVMEALNQTPRASSLVENLNSRLRNYFFLRRSLGDHYLRASARKSGFNMVRETSIELLIWCHVSRVCFCAKDALYPSFQNCHSSRCPNGSI
;
A
#
# COMPACT_ATOMS: atom_id res chain seq x y z
N MET A 1 -9.34 2.58 -17.90
CA MET A 1 -9.31 3.44 -16.71
C MET A 1 -10.26 2.83 -15.70
N ALA A 2 -9.97 2.98 -14.41
CA ALA A 2 -10.80 2.41 -13.36
C ALA A 2 -10.84 3.33 -12.14
N GLY A 3 -11.99 3.40 -11.48
CA GLY A 3 -12.23 4.08 -10.23
C GLY A 3 -13.10 3.20 -9.34
N VAL A 4 -12.73 3.09 -8.06
CA VAL A 4 -13.43 2.29 -7.07
C VAL A 4 -13.61 3.12 -5.81
N ASP A 5 -14.82 3.12 -5.26
CA ASP A 5 -15.09 3.70 -3.95
C ASP A 5 -14.54 2.78 -2.86
N ALA A 6 -13.75 3.35 -1.95
CA ALA A 6 -13.02 2.57 -0.96
C ALA A 6 -13.93 1.97 0.12
N ALA A 7 -15.04 2.63 0.45
CA ALA A 7 -15.93 2.19 1.52
C ALA A 7 -16.91 1.10 1.05
N SER A 8 -17.53 1.29 -0.11
CA SER A 8 -18.53 0.38 -0.66
C SER A 8 -17.94 -0.68 -1.58
N THR A 9 -16.69 -0.52 -2.02
CA THR A 9 -16.04 -1.33 -3.08
C THR A 9 -16.71 -1.24 -4.46
N TYR A 10 -17.60 -0.26 -4.62
CA TYR A 10 -18.31 0.00 -5.86
C TYR A 10 -17.38 0.57 -6.93
N CYS A 11 -17.36 -0.04 -8.11
CA CYS A 11 -16.60 0.47 -9.23
C CYS A 11 -17.41 1.55 -9.96
N TYR A 12 -17.20 2.82 -9.62
CA TYR A 12 -17.95 3.93 -10.22
C TYR A 12 -17.45 4.32 -11.63
N LEU A 13 -16.24 3.90 -12.00
CA LEU A 13 -15.66 4.17 -13.31
C LEU A 13 -14.95 2.93 -13.82
N LEU A 14 -15.33 2.45 -15.00
CA LEU A 14 -14.60 1.43 -15.74
C LEU A 14 -14.73 1.69 -17.23
N ALA A 15 -13.69 2.28 -17.84
CA ALA A 15 -13.72 2.70 -19.23
C ALA A 15 -12.55 2.11 -20.02
N ALA A 16 -12.82 1.63 -21.24
CA ALA A 16 -11.79 1.29 -22.21
C ALA A 16 -11.40 2.56 -22.98
N ALA A 17 -10.21 3.08 -22.73
CA ALA A 17 -9.69 4.26 -23.41
C ALA A 17 -8.34 3.96 -24.06
N GLU A 18 -8.16 4.46 -25.28
CA GLU A 18 -6.90 4.32 -26.02
C GLU A 18 -5.79 5.17 -25.42
N GLN A 19 -6.14 6.35 -24.90
CA GLN A 19 -5.24 7.27 -24.23
C GLN A 19 -5.50 7.32 -22.72
N ARG A 20 -4.53 7.84 -21.97
CA ARG A 20 -4.63 8.08 -20.51
C ARG A 20 -4.14 9.49 -20.16
N ASP A 21 -4.36 10.43 -21.06
CA ASP A 21 -4.03 11.82 -20.86
C ASP A 21 -5.07 12.54 -19.99
N GLU A 22 -4.75 13.78 -19.66
CA GLU A 22 -5.57 14.70 -18.85
C GLU A 22 -7.02 14.80 -19.35
N LYS A 23 -7.21 15.05 -20.65
CA LYS A 23 -8.53 15.24 -21.25
C LYS A 23 -9.37 13.97 -21.20
N THR A 24 -8.73 12.83 -21.45
CA THR A 24 -9.40 11.53 -21.40
C THR A 24 -9.89 11.24 -19.98
N TRP A 25 -9.06 11.50 -18.97
CA TRP A 25 -9.47 11.37 -17.56
C TRP A 25 -10.59 12.32 -17.17
N ALA A 26 -10.47 13.62 -17.50
CA ALA A 26 -11.50 14.61 -17.23
C ALA A 26 -12.84 14.19 -17.83
N TRP A 27 -12.87 13.84 -19.12
CA TRP A 27 -14.08 13.42 -19.82
C TRP A 27 -14.78 12.24 -19.14
N ASN A 28 -14.03 11.18 -18.83
CA ASN A 28 -14.59 9.98 -18.22
C ASN A 28 -15.03 10.17 -16.75
N LEU A 29 -14.58 11.23 -16.09
CA LEU A 29 -15.00 11.57 -14.72
C LEU A 29 -16.30 12.39 -14.68
N LEU A 30 -16.73 12.98 -15.80
CA LEU A 30 -17.99 13.73 -15.86
C LEU A 30 -19.21 12.82 -15.64
N ASP A 31 -19.25 11.64 -16.25
CA ASP A 31 -20.42 10.75 -16.12
C ASP A 31 -20.66 10.30 -14.65
N PRO A 32 -19.64 9.85 -13.87
CA PRO A 32 -19.83 9.59 -12.45
C PRO A 32 -20.26 10.82 -11.66
N ILE A 33 -19.72 12.01 -11.97
CA ILE A 33 -20.06 13.26 -11.28
C ILE A 33 -21.54 13.62 -11.52
N GLU A 34 -22.03 13.50 -12.76
CA GLU A 34 -23.45 13.69 -13.07
C GLU A 34 -24.35 12.68 -12.33
N GLN A 35 -23.83 11.48 -12.04
CA GLN A 35 -24.51 10.46 -11.25
C GLN A 35 -24.39 10.67 -9.73
N GLY A 36 -23.81 11.79 -9.28
CA GLY A 36 -23.69 12.15 -7.87
C GLY A 36 -22.40 11.71 -7.20
N PHE A 37 -21.35 11.34 -7.95
CA PHE A 37 -20.03 11.12 -7.39
C PHE A 37 -19.43 12.42 -6.85
N ALA A 38 -19.44 12.58 -5.53
CA ALA A 38 -18.96 13.76 -4.81
C ALA A 38 -18.06 13.35 -3.63
N PRO A 39 -16.82 12.90 -3.88
CA PRO A 39 -15.93 12.45 -2.81
C PRO A 39 -15.32 13.62 -2.03
N ASP A 40 -15.06 13.41 -0.74
CA ASP A 40 -14.30 14.36 0.09
C ASP A 40 -12.86 14.50 -0.42
N TYR A 41 -12.28 13.42 -0.92
CA TYR A 41 -10.97 13.37 -1.56
C TYR A 41 -10.85 12.14 -2.46
N THR A 42 -9.93 12.19 -3.42
CA THR A 42 -9.58 11.05 -4.28
C THR A 42 -8.20 10.50 -3.92
N ILE A 43 -7.89 9.26 -4.30
CA ILE A 43 -6.56 8.66 -4.16
C ILE A 43 -6.09 8.25 -5.55
N ALA A 44 -4.92 8.74 -5.95
CA ALA A 44 -4.33 8.47 -7.25
C ALA A 44 -2.83 8.24 -7.14
N ASP A 45 -2.33 7.38 -8.03
CA ASP A 45 -0.90 7.20 -8.25
C ASP A 45 -0.23 8.49 -8.79
N GLY A 46 1.06 8.40 -9.08
CA GLY A 46 1.83 9.52 -9.65
C GLY A 46 1.54 9.80 -11.13
N ALA A 47 0.53 9.17 -11.76
CA ALA A 47 0.25 9.36 -13.17
C ALA A 47 -0.32 10.76 -13.43
N LYS A 48 0.42 11.54 -14.25
CA LYS A 48 0.09 12.94 -14.54
C LYS A 48 -1.29 13.13 -15.15
N GLY A 49 -1.68 12.27 -16.09
CA GLY A 49 -2.97 12.38 -16.78
C GLY A 49 -4.16 12.23 -15.83
N LEU A 50 -4.11 11.24 -14.92
CA LEU A 50 -5.17 11.02 -13.93
C LEU A 50 -5.33 12.22 -13.01
N ARG A 51 -4.23 12.67 -12.41
CA ARG A 51 -4.24 13.80 -11.47
C ARG A 51 -4.67 15.11 -12.13
N ALA A 52 -4.16 15.39 -13.32
CA ALA A 52 -4.54 16.59 -14.06
C ALA A 52 -6.01 16.54 -14.50
N GLY A 53 -6.49 15.38 -14.98
CA GLY A 53 -7.88 15.20 -15.35
C GLY A 53 -8.84 15.35 -14.17
N GLN A 54 -8.49 14.79 -13.00
CA GLN A 54 -9.25 14.96 -11.76
C GLN A 54 -9.31 16.43 -11.34
N ALA A 55 -8.19 17.15 -11.38
CA ALA A 55 -8.12 18.56 -11.00
C ALA A 55 -8.95 19.49 -11.90
N ILE A 56 -9.21 19.09 -13.16
CA ILE A 56 -10.06 19.87 -14.08
C ILE A 56 -11.53 19.80 -13.68
N VAL A 57 -12.01 18.60 -13.36
CA VAL A 57 -13.45 18.37 -13.10
C VAL A 57 -13.82 18.47 -11.63
N MET A 58 -12.84 18.38 -10.73
CA MET A 58 -13.00 18.47 -9.28
C MET A 58 -11.87 19.35 -8.67
N PRO A 59 -11.82 20.65 -9.00
CA PRO A 59 -10.73 21.54 -8.59
C PRO A 59 -10.63 21.73 -7.06
N ASP A 60 -11.76 21.64 -6.36
CA ASP A 60 -11.84 21.83 -4.92
C ASP A 60 -11.68 20.51 -4.14
N THR A 61 -11.62 19.37 -4.82
CA THR A 61 -11.46 18.05 -4.20
C THR A 61 -9.98 17.65 -4.18
N PRO A 62 -9.37 17.41 -3.00
CA PRO A 62 -8.00 16.95 -2.88
C PRO A 62 -7.74 15.62 -3.60
N CYS A 63 -6.52 15.46 -4.13
CA CYS A 63 -6.05 14.23 -4.77
C CYS A 63 -4.84 13.64 -4.03
N HIS A 64 -5.11 12.75 -3.08
CA HIS A 64 -4.13 12.10 -2.22
C HIS A 64 -3.28 11.12 -3.01
N GLY A 65 -2.05 10.92 -2.56
CA GLY A 65 -1.08 10.00 -3.15
C GLY A 65 -1.38 8.55 -2.79
N ASP A 66 -1.26 7.65 -3.77
CA ASP A 66 -1.35 6.23 -3.51
C ASP A 66 -0.08 5.69 -2.83
N VAL A 67 -0.22 5.32 -1.56
CA VAL A 67 0.85 4.74 -0.76
C VAL A 67 1.30 3.36 -1.26
N PHE A 68 0.43 2.57 -1.89
CA PHE A 68 0.78 1.22 -2.35
C PHE A 68 1.87 1.25 -3.42
N HIS A 69 1.73 2.12 -4.42
CA HIS A 69 2.71 2.19 -5.51
C HIS A 69 4.09 2.61 -5.03
N ILE A 70 4.18 3.57 -4.11
CA ILE A 70 5.49 4.02 -3.62
C ILE A 70 6.15 2.95 -2.73
N GLN A 71 5.37 2.25 -1.90
CA GLN A 71 5.87 1.12 -1.11
C GLN A 71 6.38 0.00 -2.01
N HIS A 72 5.63 -0.36 -3.05
CA HIS A 72 6.04 -1.37 -4.02
C HIS A 72 7.30 -0.95 -4.80
N GLN A 73 7.40 0.32 -5.23
CA GLN A 73 8.61 0.84 -5.88
C GLN A 73 9.82 0.74 -4.94
N PHE A 74 9.67 1.10 -3.66
CA PHE A 74 10.72 0.99 -2.65
C PHE A 74 11.16 -0.47 -2.46
N GLU A 75 10.19 -1.38 -2.35
CA GLU A 75 10.42 -2.81 -2.22
C GLU A 75 11.18 -3.39 -3.43
N GLN A 76 10.84 -2.99 -4.65
CA GLN A 76 11.55 -3.43 -5.86
C GLN A 76 13.03 -3.02 -5.86
N VAL A 77 13.35 -1.80 -5.40
CA VAL A 77 14.72 -1.34 -5.25
C VAL A 77 15.46 -2.18 -4.20
N ALA A 78 14.85 -2.35 -3.03
CA ALA A 78 15.43 -3.15 -1.94
C ALA A 78 15.69 -4.61 -2.36
N ASN A 79 14.72 -5.24 -3.02
CA ASN A 79 14.83 -6.62 -3.51
C ASN A 79 15.93 -6.77 -4.56
N THR A 80 16.10 -5.76 -5.42
CA THR A 80 17.18 -5.76 -6.41
C THR A 80 18.56 -5.67 -5.76
N LEU A 81 18.71 -4.81 -4.74
CA LEU A 81 19.95 -4.72 -3.97
C LEU A 81 20.25 -6.01 -3.20
N ASN A 82 19.22 -6.64 -2.60
CA ASN A 82 19.35 -7.92 -1.91
C ASN A 82 19.86 -9.01 -2.87
N ARG A 83 19.27 -9.10 -4.07
CA ARG A 83 19.74 -10.04 -5.11
C ARG A 83 21.17 -9.77 -5.53
N ASN A 84 21.56 -8.50 -5.68
CA ASN A 84 22.93 -8.13 -6.03
C ASN A 84 23.94 -8.50 -4.93
N ALA A 85 23.59 -8.28 -3.66
CA ALA A 85 24.41 -8.66 -2.52
C ALA A 85 24.59 -10.18 -2.40
N SER A 86 23.50 -10.94 -2.60
CA SER A 86 23.54 -12.40 -2.66
C SER A 86 24.40 -12.90 -3.82
N GLY A 87 24.24 -12.32 -5.01
CA GLY A 87 25.05 -12.66 -6.19
C GLY A 87 26.55 -12.39 -5.98
N ALA A 88 26.90 -11.27 -5.33
CA ALA A 88 28.28 -10.96 -4.99
C ALA A 88 28.88 -11.97 -3.99
N THR A 89 28.08 -12.41 -3.02
CA THR A 89 28.47 -13.47 -2.07
C THR A 89 28.76 -14.77 -2.82
N THR A 90 27.87 -15.19 -3.71
CA THR A 90 28.09 -16.38 -4.55
C THR A 90 29.34 -16.26 -5.41
N GLN A 91 29.60 -15.08 -5.99
CA GLN A 91 30.79 -14.84 -6.80
C GLN A 91 32.08 -14.95 -5.97
N ARG A 92 32.12 -14.36 -4.76
CA ARG A 92 33.26 -14.50 -3.84
C ARG A 92 33.51 -15.97 -3.51
N LEU A 93 32.47 -16.71 -3.10
CA LEU A 93 32.57 -18.13 -2.75
C LEU A 93 33.11 -18.97 -3.91
N LYS A 94 32.67 -18.70 -5.15
CA LYS A 94 33.21 -19.35 -6.35
C LYS A 94 34.70 -19.05 -6.55
N LEU A 95 35.14 -17.82 -6.29
CA LEU A 95 36.56 -17.45 -6.40
C LEU A 95 37.41 -18.12 -5.30
N GLU A 96 36.90 -18.21 -4.08
CA GLU A 96 37.57 -18.91 -2.97
C GLU A 96 37.71 -20.41 -3.25
N ALA A 97 36.62 -21.06 -3.66
CA ALA A 97 36.65 -22.46 -4.05
C ALA A 97 37.66 -22.70 -5.18
N ARG A 98 37.69 -21.82 -6.19
CA ARG A 98 38.68 -21.92 -7.27
C ARG A 98 40.10 -21.73 -6.76
N LEU A 99 40.36 -20.76 -5.87
CA LEU A 99 41.68 -20.52 -5.30
C LEU A 99 42.20 -21.75 -4.53
N ASN A 100 41.33 -22.43 -3.79
CA ASN A 100 41.66 -23.62 -3.01
C ASN A 100 42.09 -24.83 -3.88
N MET A 101 41.77 -24.84 -5.17
CA MET A 101 42.20 -25.89 -6.10
C MET A 101 43.65 -25.71 -6.59
N TRP A 102 44.28 -24.55 -6.37
CA TRP A 102 45.63 -24.25 -6.86
C TRP A 102 46.67 -24.25 -5.74
N LYS A 103 47.91 -24.67 -6.06
CA LYS A 103 49.03 -24.53 -5.13
C LYS A 103 49.30 -23.04 -4.80
N PRO A 104 49.67 -22.70 -3.54
CA PRO A 104 49.72 -21.31 -3.05
C PRO A 104 50.62 -20.33 -3.83
N ASN A 105 51.64 -20.84 -4.53
CA ASN A 105 52.71 -20.03 -5.15
C ASN A 105 52.63 -20.00 -6.69
N THR A 106 51.49 -20.39 -7.28
CA THR A 106 51.28 -20.32 -8.73
C THR A 106 50.89 -18.91 -9.17
N ASN A 107 51.26 -18.52 -10.39
CA ASN A 107 50.83 -17.24 -10.98
C ASN A 107 49.30 -17.15 -11.08
N GLN A 108 48.63 -18.28 -11.33
CA GLN A 108 47.17 -18.42 -11.32
C GLN A 108 46.58 -18.12 -9.92
N ALA A 109 47.15 -18.69 -8.85
CA ALA A 109 46.73 -18.40 -7.49
C ALA A 109 46.93 -16.92 -7.13
N ARG A 110 48.04 -16.29 -7.55
CA ARG A 110 48.29 -14.85 -7.32
C ARG A 110 47.23 -13.97 -8.00
N SER A 111 46.89 -14.25 -9.26
CA SER A 111 45.83 -13.54 -9.99
C SER A 111 44.45 -13.72 -9.33
N LEU A 112 44.12 -14.94 -8.90
CA LEU A 112 42.86 -15.23 -8.21
C LEU A 112 42.75 -14.52 -6.86
N ARG A 113 43.84 -14.41 -6.10
CA ARG A 113 43.88 -13.62 -4.85
C ARG A 113 43.52 -12.15 -5.09
N GLY A 114 44.08 -11.52 -6.13
CA GLY A 114 43.73 -10.15 -6.50
C GLY A 114 42.24 -9.99 -6.83
N LYS A 115 41.69 -10.91 -7.64
CA LYS A 115 40.25 -10.94 -7.95
C LYS A 115 39.38 -11.15 -6.71
N LEU A 116 39.83 -12.00 -5.79
CA LEU A 116 39.13 -12.28 -4.55
C LEU A 116 39.05 -11.04 -3.65
N ILE A 117 40.13 -10.26 -3.52
CA ILE A 117 40.13 -9.00 -2.75
C ILE A 117 39.08 -8.04 -3.31
N HIS A 118 39.02 -7.86 -4.64
CA HIS A 118 38.00 -7.02 -5.27
C HIS A 118 36.58 -7.57 -5.05
N ALA A 119 36.39 -8.89 -5.15
CA ALA A 119 35.10 -9.51 -4.90
C ALA A 119 34.64 -9.33 -3.44
N GLN A 120 35.53 -9.46 -2.47
CA GLN A 120 35.26 -9.22 -1.05
C GLN A 120 34.90 -7.75 -0.78
N GLN A 121 35.60 -6.79 -1.39
CA GLN A 121 35.27 -5.37 -1.29
C GLN A 121 33.92 -5.05 -1.93
N ARG A 122 33.60 -5.67 -3.08
CA ARG A 122 32.31 -5.51 -3.74
C ARG A 122 31.16 -6.09 -2.92
N GLU A 123 31.33 -7.30 -2.39
CA GLU A 123 30.32 -7.93 -1.53
C GLU A 123 30.04 -7.09 -0.30
N ARG A 124 31.08 -6.62 0.41
CA ARG A 124 30.91 -5.76 1.60
C ARG A 124 30.10 -4.50 1.28
N ARG A 125 30.44 -3.81 0.18
CA ARG A 125 29.71 -2.60 -0.24
C ARG A 125 28.26 -2.88 -0.59
N LEU A 126 27.98 -3.95 -1.34
CA LEU A 126 26.61 -4.30 -1.72
C LEU A 126 25.77 -4.75 -0.52
N LYS A 127 26.36 -5.52 0.41
CA LYS A 127 25.67 -5.91 1.65
C LYS A 127 25.32 -4.69 2.51
N ALA A 128 26.27 -3.78 2.71
CA ALA A 128 26.02 -2.54 3.46
C ALA A 128 24.90 -1.72 2.82
N LEU A 129 25.00 -1.43 1.52
CA LEU A 129 23.97 -0.68 0.80
C LEU A 129 22.59 -1.35 0.85
N SER A 130 22.56 -2.68 0.70
CA SER A 130 21.32 -3.45 0.76
C SER A 130 20.68 -3.38 2.14
N ASN A 131 21.47 -3.53 3.20
CA ASN A 131 20.99 -3.42 4.58
C ASN A 131 20.44 -2.02 4.86
N ASP A 132 21.18 -0.98 4.48
CA ASP A 132 20.77 0.39 4.69
C ASP A 132 19.44 0.69 4.00
N VAL A 133 19.31 0.35 2.71
CA VAL A 133 18.07 0.59 1.96
C VAL A 133 16.90 -0.24 2.51
N ASN A 134 17.15 -1.46 3.01
CA ASN A 134 16.12 -2.22 3.71
C ASN A 134 15.68 -1.53 5.00
N THR A 135 16.60 -0.98 5.79
CA THR A 135 16.26 -0.23 7.02
C THR A 135 15.39 0.97 6.68
N LEU A 136 15.80 1.78 5.70
CA LEU A 136 15.02 2.93 5.22
C LEU A 136 13.62 2.52 4.71
N ARG A 137 13.52 1.38 4.02
CA ARG A 137 12.22 0.82 3.58
C ARG A 137 11.31 0.50 4.77
N HIS A 138 11.85 -0.11 5.82
CA HIS A 138 11.07 -0.45 7.02
C HIS A 138 10.58 0.81 7.72
N TRP A 139 11.44 1.80 7.93
CA TRP A 139 11.04 3.09 8.51
C TRP A 139 9.98 3.79 7.67
N MET A 140 10.15 3.84 6.35
CA MET A 140 9.15 4.40 5.44
C MET A 140 7.81 3.68 5.56
N SER A 141 7.82 2.35 5.67
CA SER A 141 6.59 1.56 5.69
C SER A 141 5.86 1.60 7.03
N HIS A 142 6.60 1.51 8.14
CA HIS A 142 6.03 1.34 9.47
C HIS A 142 5.97 2.65 10.25
N ASP A 143 6.92 3.56 10.11
CA ASP A 143 6.96 4.76 10.94
C ASP A 143 6.37 5.98 10.22
N VAL A 144 6.44 6.01 8.89
CA VAL A 144 5.96 7.14 8.08
C VAL A 144 4.60 6.88 7.46
N LEU A 145 4.45 5.75 6.74
CA LEU A 145 3.27 5.51 5.91
C LEU A 145 2.19 4.67 6.60
N GLU A 146 2.47 4.02 7.73
CA GLU A 146 1.49 3.21 8.47
C GLU A 146 0.29 4.05 8.92
N LEU A 147 -0.93 3.53 8.78
CA LEU A 147 -2.14 4.34 9.01
C LEU A 147 -2.21 4.84 10.47
N ALA A 148 -2.17 3.90 11.41
CA ALA A 148 -1.94 4.21 12.81
C ALA A 148 -0.46 4.58 12.99
N GLY A 149 -0.17 5.84 13.24
CA GLY A 149 1.20 6.35 13.31
C GLY A 149 1.25 7.72 13.98
N PRO A 150 2.42 8.37 13.97
CA PRO A 150 2.58 9.69 14.58
C PRO A 150 1.79 10.76 13.80
N GLU A 151 1.81 11.98 14.31
CA GLU A 151 1.16 13.11 13.64
C GLU A 151 1.84 13.52 12.34
N LEU A 152 1.11 14.26 11.50
CA LEU A 152 1.57 14.66 10.18
C LEU A 152 2.95 15.33 10.21
N GLN A 153 3.20 16.24 11.15
CA GLN A 153 4.47 16.95 11.26
C GLN A 153 5.65 15.98 11.49
N VAL A 154 5.52 15.06 12.43
CA VAL A 154 6.55 14.05 12.72
C VAL A 154 6.76 13.14 11.50
N ARG A 155 5.69 12.79 10.77
CA ARG A 155 5.82 11.99 9.54
C ARG A 155 6.59 12.75 8.45
N GLN A 156 6.37 14.05 8.31
CA GLN A 156 7.10 14.87 7.32
C GLN A 156 8.60 14.90 7.64
N GLU A 157 8.97 15.10 8.90
CA GLU A 157 10.37 15.08 9.35
C GLU A 157 11.04 13.72 9.08
N LEU A 158 10.37 12.62 9.44
CA LEU A 158 10.86 11.27 9.19
C LEU A 158 10.96 10.96 7.68
N PHE A 159 10.00 11.45 6.88
CA PHE A 159 10.01 11.27 5.44
C PHE A 159 11.21 11.99 4.81
N ASP A 160 11.43 13.25 5.17
CA ASP A 160 12.53 14.06 4.66
C ASP A 160 13.88 13.45 5.04
N PHE A 161 14.02 12.99 6.29
CA PHE A 161 15.19 12.23 6.74
C PHE A 161 15.46 11.00 5.85
N ILE A 162 14.45 10.19 5.54
CA ILE A 162 14.63 9.01 4.67
C ILE A 162 15.04 9.42 3.25
N VAL A 163 14.48 10.50 2.72
CA VAL A 163 14.84 11.04 1.39
C VAL A 163 16.31 11.48 1.36
N ASP A 164 16.77 12.16 2.41
CA ASP A 164 18.16 12.61 2.55
C ASP A 164 19.12 11.41 2.69
N GLU A 165 18.75 10.40 3.48
CA GLU A 165 19.55 9.17 3.62
C GLU A 165 19.64 8.38 2.30
N LEU A 166 18.57 8.37 1.49
CA LEU A 166 18.60 7.80 0.14
C LEU A 166 19.52 8.60 -0.79
N GLN A 167 19.54 9.92 -0.68
CA GLN A 167 20.41 10.78 -1.47
C GLN A 167 21.90 10.46 -1.23
N GLN A 168 22.29 10.27 0.03
CA GLN A 168 23.66 9.92 0.40
C GLN A 168 24.11 8.56 -0.16
N ARG A 169 23.15 7.68 -0.46
CA ARG A 169 23.37 6.32 -0.98
C ARG A 169 23.22 6.20 -2.49
N GLU A 170 23.01 7.33 -3.19
CA GLU A 170 23.02 7.35 -4.65
C GLU A 170 24.40 6.97 -5.18
N HIS A 171 24.45 5.93 -6.01
CA HIS A 171 25.65 5.53 -6.72
C HIS A 171 25.31 5.30 -8.19
N LYS A 172 26.28 5.56 -9.09
CA LYS A 172 26.09 5.39 -10.55
C LYS A 172 25.68 3.97 -10.93
N ASP A 173 26.13 2.98 -10.17
CA ASP A 173 25.81 1.55 -10.39
C ASP A 173 24.36 1.19 -10.00
N HIS A 174 23.66 2.07 -9.29
CA HIS A 174 22.31 1.85 -8.74
C HIS A 174 21.37 3.02 -9.04
N PRO A 175 21.09 3.32 -10.32
CA PRO A 175 20.26 4.47 -10.71
C PRO A 175 18.83 4.40 -10.17
N ALA A 176 18.35 3.20 -9.84
CA ALA A 176 17.01 2.99 -9.27
C ALA A 176 16.82 3.69 -7.91
N ILE A 177 17.89 3.86 -7.10
CA ILE A 177 17.83 4.60 -5.83
C ILE A 177 17.49 6.07 -6.11
N ARG A 178 18.16 6.68 -7.08
CA ARG A 178 17.89 8.07 -7.51
C ARG A 178 16.46 8.22 -8.02
N THR A 179 15.99 7.29 -8.86
CA THR A 179 14.62 7.31 -9.37
C THR A 179 13.59 7.24 -8.24
N LEU A 180 13.81 6.37 -7.26
CA LEU A 180 12.96 6.26 -6.07
C LEU A 180 12.97 7.56 -5.24
N ARG A 181 14.16 8.10 -4.94
CA ARG A 181 14.29 9.36 -4.20
C ARG A 181 13.53 10.50 -4.88
N ILE A 182 13.72 10.69 -6.19
CA ILE A 182 13.01 11.73 -6.95
C ILE A 182 11.49 11.52 -6.88
N ALA A 183 11.03 10.28 -6.99
CA ALA A 183 9.60 9.97 -6.88
C ALA A 183 9.04 10.30 -5.49
N LEU A 184 9.77 9.98 -4.42
CA LEU A 184 9.42 10.33 -3.05
C LEU A 184 9.37 11.84 -2.84
N SER A 185 10.43 12.57 -3.20
CA SER A 185 10.50 14.03 -3.02
C SER A 185 9.36 14.78 -3.71
N ARG A 186 8.89 14.29 -4.86
CA ARG A 186 7.81 14.92 -5.62
C ARG A 186 6.41 14.65 -5.08
N GLN A 187 6.27 13.65 -4.20
CA GLN A 187 4.97 13.13 -3.79
C GLN A 187 4.75 13.17 -2.28
N ARG A 188 5.70 13.66 -1.48
CA ARG A 188 5.64 13.65 0.00
C ARG A 188 4.29 14.09 0.53
N ASP A 189 3.87 15.32 0.22
CA ASP A 189 2.66 15.89 0.82
C ASP A 189 1.41 15.14 0.34
N ASN A 190 1.37 14.71 -0.93
CA ASN A 190 0.29 13.88 -1.44
C ASN A 190 0.23 12.52 -0.72
N LEU A 191 1.37 11.86 -0.53
CA LEU A 191 1.48 10.57 0.13
C LEU A 191 1.15 10.64 1.64
N LEU A 192 1.34 11.80 2.26
CA LEU A 192 1.06 12.03 3.68
C LEU A 192 -0.31 12.68 3.93
N ALA A 193 -1.05 13.08 2.89
CA ALA A 193 -2.34 13.76 3.03
C ALA A 193 -3.37 12.97 3.86
N PHE A 194 -3.32 11.62 3.81
CA PHE A 194 -4.18 10.78 4.66
C PHE A 194 -3.94 11.00 6.16
N ALA A 195 -2.71 11.36 6.55
CA ALA A 195 -2.36 11.59 7.95
C ALA A 195 -2.98 12.89 8.47
N GLY A 196 -3.09 13.93 7.62
CA GLY A 196 -3.82 15.15 7.96
C GLY A 196 -5.32 14.88 8.21
N VAL A 197 -5.96 14.13 7.31
CA VAL A 197 -7.36 13.71 7.48
C VAL A 197 -7.56 12.89 8.76
N LEU A 198 -6.64 11.98 9.06
CA LEU A 198 -6.70 11.21 10.29
C LEU A 198 -6.52 12.11 11.51
N ASP A 199 -5.55 13.01 11.50
CA ASP A 199 -5.28 13.95 12.60
C ASP A 199 -6.52 14.79 12.92
N ASP A 200 -7.21 15.32 11.91
CA ASP A 200 -8.46 16.09 12.09
C ASP A 200 -9.57 15.23 12.73
N LYS A 201 -9.72 13.97 12.30
CA LYS A 201 -10.66 13.03 12.90
C LYS A 201 -10.32 12.74 14.37
N LEU A 202 -9.03 12.56 14.70
CA LEU A 202 -8.61 12.32 16.09
C LEU A 202 -8.86 13.55 16.97
N VAL A 203 -8.70 14.77 16.45
CA VAL A 203 -9.08 16.02 17.12
C VAL A 203 -10.58 16.06 17.40
N ALA A 204 -11.42 15.74 16.41
CA ALA A 204 -12.87 15.69 16.58
C ALA A 204 -13.29 14.67 17.65
N ILE A 205 -12.67 13.49 17.68
CA ILE A 205 -12.90 12.46 18.71
C ILE A 205 -12.52 12.99 20.10
N ALA A 206 -11.36 13.64 20.24
CA ALA A 206 -10.90 14.20 21.50
C ALA A 206 -11.92 15.22 22.06
N HIS A 207 -12.43 16.10 21.20
CA HIS A 207 -13.48 17.06 21.56
C HIS A 207 -14.79 16.37 21.96
N HIS A 208 -15.26 15.39 21.18
CA HIS A 208 -16.52 14.69 21.43
C HIS A 208 -16.52 13.97 22.79
N PHE A 209 -15.46 13.22 23.10
CA PHE A 209 -15.33 12.47 24.35
C PHE A 209 -14.78 13.32 25.51
N LYS A 210 -14.43 14.58 25.26
CA LYS A 210 -13.83 15.52 26.24
C LYS A 210 -12.57 14.97 26.91
N VAL A 211 -11.72 14.33 26.10
CA VAL A 211 -10.45 13.73 26.53
C VAL A 211 -9.27 14.47 25.88
N SER A 212 -8.05 14.24 26.34
CA SER A 212 -6.89 14.85 25.70
C SER A 212 -6.66 14.25 24.31
N LEU A 213 -6.21 15.08 23.35
CA LEU A 213 -5.80 14.60 22.03
C LEU A 213 -4.71 13.52 22.15
N GLN A 214 -3.78 13.68 23.10
CA GLN A 214 -2.72 12.69 23.33
C GLN A 214 -3.29 11.31 23.69
N SER A 215 -4.32 11.24 24.54
CA SER A 215 -4.96 9.97 24.88
C SER A 215 -5.62 9.31 23.66
N VAL A 216 -6.23 10.10 22.76
CA VAL A 216 -6.81 9.58 21.51
C VAL A 216 -5.72 9.10 20.55
N ARG A 217 -4.62 9.85 20.41
CA ARG A 217 -3.43 9.42 19.65
C ARG A 217 -2.84 8.14 20.20
N ASP A 218 -2.78 7.99 21.51
CA ASP A 218 -2.27 6.78 22.17
C ASP A 218 -3.16 5.56 21.89
N VAL A 219 -4.48 5.75 21.84
CA VAL A 219 -5.45 4.73 21.40
C VAL A 219 -5.28 4.39 19.92
N CYS A 220 -4.98 5.38 19.07
CA CYS A 220 -4.64 5.15 17.66
C CYS A 220 -3.36 4.32 17.53
N LEU A 221 -2.29 4.69 18.24
CA LEU A 221 -1.01 3.98 18.23
C LEU A 221 -1.11 2.56 18.82
N LEU A 222 -2.06 2.30 19.72
CA LEU A 222 -2.34 0.95 20.20
C LEU A 222 -2.71 0.01 19.05
N GLN A 223 -3.39 0.50 18.01
CA GLN A 223 -3.80 -0.30 16.85
C GLN A 223 -2.63 -0.79 15.98
N ARG A 224 -1.41 -0.26 16.19
CA ARG A 224 -0.18 -0.79 15.56
C ARG A 224 0.27 -2.11 16.17
N LYS A 225 -0.11 -2.38 17.42
CA LYS A 225 0.35 -3.55 18.16
C LYS A 225 -0.55 -4.74 17.87
N SER A 226 0.06 -5.92 17.76
CA SER A 226 -0.69 -7.16 17.63
C SER A 226 -1.51 -7.41 18.90
N PRO A 227 -2.82 -7.73 18.77
CA PRO A 227 -3.66 -8.12 19.91
C PRO A 227 -3.15 -9.37 20.65
N ASN A 228 -2.27 -10.15 20.02
CA ASN A 228 -1.66 -11.35 20.61
C ASN A 228 -0.36 -11.04 21.40
N SER A 229 -0.01 -9.77 21.59
CA SER A 229 1.23 -9.37 22.27
C SER A 229 0.99 -8.83 23.68
N ASP A 230 1.88 -9.15 24.62
CA ASP A 230 1.82 -8.62 25.98
C ASP A 230 1.88 -7.08 26.00
N ALA A 231 2.70 -6.51 25.11
CA ALA A 231 2.83 -5.06 24.96
C ALA A 231 1.52 -4.38 24.56
N TYR A 232 0.65 -5.06 23.79
CA TYR A 232 -0.69 -4.56 23.48
C TYR A 232 -1.53 -4.51 24.76
N TRP A 233 -1.65 -5.62 25.49
CA TRP A 233 -2.51 -5.70 26.68
C TRP A 233 -2.03 -4.82 27.83
N GLN A 234 -0.73 -4.65 28.01
CA GLN A 234 -0.17 -3.70 28.98
C GLN A 234 -0.60 -2.27 28.68
N ARG A 235 -0.44 -1.84 27.41
CA ARG A 235 -0.84 -0.50 26.98
C ARG A 235 -2.35 -0.30 27.00
N TRP A 236 -3.10 -1.32 26.58
CA TRP A 236 -4.57 -1.34 26.65
C TRP A 236 -5.04 -1.12 28.09
N ASN A 237 -4.50 -1.86 29.07
CA ASN A 237 -4.86 -1.74 30.48
C ASN A 237 -4.50 -0.36 31.07
N GLN A 238 -3.40 0.24 30.62
CA GLN A 238 -3.04 1.60 31.00
C GLN A 238 -4.09 2.60 30.47
N LEU A 239 -4.38 2.56 29.17
CA LEU A 239 -5.34 3.48 28.55
C LEU A 239 -6.76 3.28 29.09
N HIS A 240 -7.15 2.04 29.41
CA HIS A 240 -8.43 1.75 30.06
C HIS A 240 -8.53 2.40 31.43
N ARG A 241 -7.47 2.37 32.24
CA ARG A 241 -7.45 3.08 33.55
C ARG A 241 -7.52 4.59 33.37
N GLU A 242 -6.77 5.14 32.42
CA GLU A 242 -6.71 6.59 32.16
C GLU A 242 -8.04 7.14 31.62
N LEU A 243 -8.68 6.44 30.69
CA LEU A 243 -9.92 6.88 30.05
C LEU A 243 -11.19 6.41 30.78
N SER A 244 -11.08 5.38 31.63
CA SER A 244 -12.16 4.81 32.42
C SER A 244 -13.40 4.51 31.56
N HIS A 245 -14.58 4.98 31.95
CA HIS A 245 -15.85 4.74 31.24
C HIS A 245 -15.88 5.24 29.78
N ARG A 246 -14.96 6.14 29.38
CA ARG A 246 -14.88 6.67 27.99
C ARG A 246 -14.05 5.80 27.06
N PHE A 247 -13.28 4.87 27.61
CA PHE A 247 -12.29 4.09 26.87
C PHE A 247 -12.87 3.37 25.65
N HIS A 248 -13.96 2.62 25.83
CA HIS A 248 -14.56 1.84 24.76
C HIS A 248 -15.10 2.71 23.62
N GLY A 249 -15.79 3.81 23.95
CA GLY A 249 -16.28 4.75 22.93
C GLY A 249 -15.14 5.42 22.16
N VAL A 250 -14.04 5.77 22.83
CA VAL A 250 -12.85 6.32 22.15
C VAL A 250 -12.20 5.28 21.24
N ILE A 251 -12.05 4.03 21.69
CA ILE A 251 -11.51 2.95 20.83
C ILE A 251 -12.36 2.76 19.59
N GLU A 252 -13.67 2.65 19.74
CA GLU A 252 -14.58 2.42 18.61
C GLU A 252 -14.52 3.58 17.61
N ALA A 253 -14.56 4.82 18.09
CA ALA A 253 -14.46 6.01 17.25
C ALA A 253 -13.11 6.09 16.51
N VAL A 254 -12.01 5.73 17.18
CA VAL A 254 -10.68 5.70 16.54
C VAL A 254 -10.60 4.60 15.48
N MET A 255 -11.12 3.41 15.77
CA MET A 255 -11.17 2.32 14.78
C MET A 255 -12.00 2.71 13.56
N GLU A 256 -13.13 3.37 13.76
CA GLU A 256 -13.95 3.88 12.66
C GLU A 256 -13.23 4.97 11.87
N ALA A 257 -12.54 5.90 12.53
CA ALA A 257 -11.73 6.92 11.86
C ALA A 257 -10.63 6.29 10.99
N LEU A 258 -9.98 5.23 11.46
CA LEU A 258 -8.99 4.47 10.69
C LEU A 258 -9.65 3.79 9.48
N ASN A 259 -10.77 3.09 9.66
CA ASN A 259 -11.49 2.43 8.57
C ASN A 259 -11.95 3.42 7.48
N GLN A 260 -12.38 4.61 7.88
CA GLN A 260 -12.84 5.66 6.98
C GLN A 260 -11.69 6.50 6.38
N THR A 261 -10.42 6.11 6.56
CA THR A 261 -9.27 6.84 6.03
C THR A 261 -8.45 5.95 5.09
N PRO A 262 -8.98 5.63 3.90
CA PRO A 262 -8.22 4.94 2.87
C PRO A 262 -7.01 5.78 2.46
N ARG A 263 -5.90 5.09 2.19
CA ARG A 263 -4.61 5.69 1.79
C ARG A 263 -3.97 5.05 0.55
N ALA A 264 -4.60 4.03 -0.02
CA ALA A 264 -4.02 3.26 -1.10
C ALA A 264 -5.07 2.83 -2.13
N SER A 265 -4.65 2.66 -3.39
CA SER A 265 -5.53 2.19 -4.48
C SER A 265 -5.52 0.66 -4.65
N SER A 266 -5.15 -0.09 -3.61
CA SER A 266 -5.06 -1.56 -3.65
C SER A 266 -6.37 -2.25 -4.11
N LEU A 267 -7.52 -1.63 -3.88
CA LEU A 267 -8.82 -2.08 -4.40
C LEU A 267 -8.90 -2.02 -5.93
N VAL A 268 -8.41 -0.92 -6.53
CA VAL A 268 -8.35 -0.75 -7.99
C VAL A 268 -7.34 -1.74 -8.59
N GLU A 269 -6.20 -1.94 -7.93
CA GLU A 269 -5.22 -2.95 -8.36
C GLU A 269 -5.76 -4.38 -8.25
N ASN A 270 -6.51 -4.69 -7.19
CA ASN A 270 -7.20 -5.97 -7.06
C ASN A 270 -8.23 -6.17 -8.18
N LEU A 271 -9.07 -5.16 -8.44
CA LEU A 271 -10.02 -5.17 -9.55
C LEU A 271 -9.31 -5.40 -10.88
N ASN A 272 -8.27 -4.63 -11.19
CA ASN A 272 -7.49 -4.76 -12.42
C ASN A 272 -6.86 -6.15 -12.56
N SER A 273 -6.37 -6.74 -11.46
CA SER A 273 -5.79 -8.09 -11.47
C SER A 273 -6.82 -9.16 -11.86
N ARG A 274 -8.06 -9.03 -11.37
CA ARG A 274 -9.17 -9.93 -11.70
C ARG A 274 -9.60 -9.76 -13.16
N LEU A 275 -9.72 -8.51 -13.61
CA LEU A 275 -10.10 -8.19 -14.99
C LEU A 275 -9.07 -8.67 -16.03
N ARG A 276 -7.77 -8.70 -15.68
CA ARG A 276 -6.68 -9.09 -16.58
C ARG A 276 -6.91 -10.48 -17.19
N ASN A 277 -7.41 -11.45 -16.41
CA ASN A 277 -7.71 -12.79 -16.92
C ASN A 277 -8.81 -12.76 -17.99
N TYR A 278 -9.87 -11.98 -17.78
CA TYR A 278 -10.95 -11.83 -18.75
C TYR A 278 -10.49 -11.12 -20.02
N PHE A 279 -9.62 -10.11 -19.91
CA PHE A 279 -9.04 -9.43 -21.07
C PHE A 279 -8.10 -10.35 -21.87
N PHE A 280 -7.31 -11.17 -21.18
CA PHE A 280 -6.48 -12.20 -21.84
C PHE A 280 -7.34 -13.20 -22.61
N LEU A 281 -8.42 -13.69 -22.00
CA LEU A 281 -9.34 -14.63 -22.63
C LEU A 281 -10.08 -13.99 -23.81
N ARG A 282 -10.56 -12.74 -23.69
CA ARG A 282 -11.13 -11.98 -24.81
C ARG A 282 -10.14 -11.84 -25.97
N ARG A 283 -8.88 -11.52 -25.68
CA ARG A 283 -7.85 -11.39 -26.72
C ARG A 283 -7.57 -12.72 -27.43
N SER A 284 -7.62 -13.83 -26.69
CA SER A 284 -7.29 -15.16 -27.22
C SER A 284 -8.46 -15.85 -27.92
N LEU A 285 -9.69 -15.61 -27.45
CA LEU A 285 -10.91 -16.29 -27.90
C LEU A 285 -11.83 -15.39 -28.75
N GLY A 286 -11.47 -14.12 -28.91
CA GLY A 286 -12.25 -13.11 -29.63
C GLY A 286 -13.53 -12.69 -28.88
N ASP A 287 -14.31 -11.81 -29.52
CA ASP A 287 -15.52 -11.23 -28.92
C ASP A 287 -16.65 -12.24 -28.63
N HIS A 288 -16.53 -13.47 -29.16
CA HIS A 288 -17.49 -14.56 -28.91
C HIS A 288 -17.46 -15.06 -27.46
N TYR A 289 -16.33 -14.93 -26.76
CA TYR A 289 -16.17 -15.39 -25.38
C TYR A 289 -17.13 -14.71 -24.41
N LEU A 290 -17.27 -13.38 -24.51
CA LEU A 290 -18.16 -12.60 -23.65
C LEU A 290 -19.64 -12.83 -24.03
N ARG A 291 -19.94 -13.04 -25.31
CA ARG A 291 -21.30 -13.35 -25.80
C ARG A 291 -21.79 -14.74 -25.36
N ALA A 292 -20.90 -15.73 -25.30
CA ALA A 292 -21.25 -17.09 -24.86
C ALA A 292 -21.56 -17.14 -23.35
N SER A 293 -20.85 -16.35 -22.54
CA SER A 293 -21.11 -16.24 -21.10
C SER A 293 -22.45 -15.55 -20.80
N ALA A 294 -22.82 -14.55 -21.60
CA ALA A 294 -24.10 -13.81 -21.52
C ALA A 294 -25.32 -14.70 -21.80
N ARG A 295 -25.24 -15.56 -22.83
CA ARG A 295 -26.32 -16.48 -23.19
C ARG A 295 -26.60 -17.53 -22.12
N LYS A 296 -25.58 -18.00 -21.39
CA LYS A 296 -25.76 -18.93 -20.27
C LYS A 296 -26.41 -18.29 -19.04
N SER A 297 -26.40 -16.96 -18.94
CA SER A 297 -26.95 -16.20 -17.80
C SER A 297 -28.30 -15.54 -18.12
N GLY A 298 -28.93 -15.85 -19.26
CA GLY A 298 -30.29 -15.42 -19.58
C GLY A 298 -30.44 -13.97 -20.05
N PHE A 299 -29.35 -13.26 -20.35
CA PHE A 299 -29.41 -11.88 -20.83
C PHE A 299 -29.45 -11.81 -22.36
N ASN A 300 -30.54 -11.24 -22.91
CA ASN A 300 -30.64 -10.91 -24.33
C ASN A 300 -29.82 -9.64 -24.63
N MET A 301 -28.62 -9.82 -25.22
CA MET A 301 -27.72 -8.72 -25.61
C MET A 301 -28.20 -8.03 -26.89
N VAL A 302 -28.62 -6.77 -26.78
CA VAL A 302 -28.79 -5.86 -27.91
C VAL A 302 -28.00 -4.58 -27.63
N ARG A 303 -26.97 -4.32 -28.44
CA ARG A 303 -26.03 -3.17 -28.49
C ARG A 303 -24.73 -3.24 -27.65
N GLU A 304 -23.69 -2.62 -28.24
CA GLU A 304 -22.27 -2.58 -27.83
C GLU A 304 -21.98 -1.99 -26.43
N THR A 305 -22.95 -1.34 -25.80
CA THR A 305 -22.91 -0.89 -24.39
C THR A 305 -23.03 -2.03 -23.36
N SER A 306 -23.27 -3.27 -23.80
CA SER A 306 -23.63 -4.39 -22.91
C SER A 306 -22.46 -5.22 -22.36
N ILE A 307 -21.23 -5.01 -22.85
CA ILE A 307 -20.04 -5.71 -22.30
C ILE A 307 -19.64 -5.14 -20.93
N GLU A 308 -19.80 -3.83 -20.75
CA GLU A 308 -19.59 -3.17 -19.46
C GLU A 308 -20.58 -3.72 -18.41
N LEU A 309 -21.85 -3.91 -18.77
CA LEU A 309 -22.88 -4.51 -17.91
C LEU A 309 -22.58 -5.95 -17.47
N LEU A 310 -21.95 -6.77 -18.31
CA LEU A 310 -21.57 -8.15 -17.95
C LEU A 310 -20.35 -8.21 -17.03
N ILE A 311 -19.37 -7.33 -17.26
CA ILE A 311 -18.25 -7.14 -16.34
C ILE A 311 -18.78 -6.60 -15.02
N TRP A 312 -19.68 -5.62 -15.05
CA TRP A 312 -20.37 -5.06 -13.89
C TRP A 312 -21.13 -6.13 -13.10
N CYS A 313 -22.01 -6.92 -13.71
CA CYS A 313 -22.79 -7.94 -13.00
C CYS A 313 -21.93 -9.03 -12.34
N HIS A 314 -20.81 -9.40 -12.96
CA HIS A 314 -19.88 -10.37 -12.36
C HIS A 314 -18.97 -9.74 -11.31
N VAL A 315 -18.50 -8.51 -11.51
CA VAL A 315 -17.68 -7.78 -10.54
C VAL A 315 -18.49 -7.39 -9.30
N SER A 316 -19.74 -6.91 -9.44
CA SER A 316 -20.62 -6.58 -8.31
C SER A 316 -20.96 -7.79 -7.43
N ARG A 317 -21.10 -9.00 -8.00
CA ARG A 317 -21.29 -10.24 -7.22
C ARG A 317 -20.01 -10.67 -6.47
N VAL A 318 -18.84 -10.37 -7.02
CA VAL A 318 -17.55 -10.80 -6.45
C VAL A 318 -17.01 -9.78 -5.43
N CYS A 319 -17.33 -8.49 -5.55
CA CYS A 319 -17.01 -7.48 -4.53
C CYS A 319 -17.77 -7.76 -3.21
N PHE A 320 -18.99 -8.30 -3.28
CA PHE A 320 -19.77 -8.67 -2.09
C PHE A 320 -19.07 -9.74 -1.22
N CYS A 321 -18.39 -10.72 -1.84
CA CYS A 321 -17.63 -11.76 -1.10
C CYS A 321 -16.30 -11.26 -0.50
N ALA A 322 -15.78 -10.10 -0.90
CA ALA A 322 -14.51 -9.59 -0.37
C ALA A 322 -14.66 -8.94 1.02
N LYS A 323 -15.87 -8.53 1.40
CA LYS A 323 -16.16 -8.01 2.75
C LYS A 323 -15.91 -9.05 3.85
N ASP A 324 -16.17 -10.34 3.56
CA ASP A 324 -16.07 -11.42 4.55
C ASP A 324 -14.64 -11.96 4.75
N ALA A 325 -13.68 -11.59 3.89
CA ALA A 325 -12.31 -12.10 3.93
C ALA A 325 -11.28 -11.13 4.53
N LEU A 326 -11.64 -9.85 4.71
CA LEU A 326 -10.74 -8.81 5.25
C LEU A 326 -11.02 -8.43 6.71
N TYR A 327 -12.15 -8.85 7.28
CA TYR A 327 -12.47 -8.69 8.69
C TYR A 327 -13.25 -9.92 9.17
N PRO A 328 -12.74 -10.74 10.10
CA PRO A 328 -13.60 -11.66 10.82
C PRO A 328 -14.53 -10.81 11.69
N SER A 329 -15.79 -10.71 11.28
CA SER A 329 -16.87 -10.18 12.09
C SER A 329 -16.88 -10.87 13.45
N PHE A 330 -16.84 -10.08 14.53
CA PHE A 330 -17.18 -10.52 15.87
C PHE A 330 -18.54 -11.24 15.85
N GLN A 331 -18.54 -12.56 15.93
CA GLN A 331 -19.72 -13.32 16.28
C GLN A 331 -19.65 -13.69 17.77
N ASN A 332 -20.57 -13.06 18.50
CA ASN A 332 -21.03 -13.35 19.85
C ASN A 332 -20.72 -14.77 20.37
N CYS A 333 -19.79 -14.86 21.33
CA CYS A 333 -19.79 -15.94 22.31
C CYS A 333 -20.70 -15.53 23.48
N HIS A 334 -22.00 -15.78 23.35
CA HIS A 334 -22.89 -15.94 24.50
C HIS A 334 -23.40 -17.38 24.58
N SER A 335 -23.41 -17.88 25.82
CA SER A 335 -23.73 -19.24 26.28
C SER A 335 -22.60 -20.26 26.06
N SER A 336 -22.10 -20.99 27.06
CA SER A 336 -22.85 -21.55 28.19
C SER A 336 -21.92 -22.10 29.29
N ARG A 337 -22.48 -22.10 30.53
CA ARG A 337 -22.13 -22.89 31.73
C ARG A 337 -21.06 -22.36 32.69
N CYS A 338 -21.55 -21.59 33.68
CA CYS A 338 -21.07 -21.66 35.06
C CYS A 338 -21.37 -23.05 35.66
N PRO A 339 -20.50 -23.59 36.52
CA PRO A 339 -20.89 -24.50 37.57
C PRO A 339 -20.84 -23.79 38.94
N ASN A 340 -22.01 -23.52 39.52
CA ASN A 340 -22.18 -23.51 40.98
C ASN A 340 -22.24 -24.99 41.40
N GLY A 341 -21.71 -25.49 42.52
CA GLY A 341 -21.05 -24.92 43.68
C GLY A 341 -20.77 -26.05 44.70
N SER A 342 -20.48 -25.67 45.96
CA SER A 342 -20.27 -26.51 47.17
C SER A 342 -18.84 -27.06 47.26
N ILE A 343 -18.03 -26.82 48.31
CA ILE A 343 -18.23 -26.49 49.73
C ILE A 343 -17.27 -25.36 50.14
#